data_AF-W5T5Y2-F1
#
_entry.id   AF-W5T5Y2-F1
#
_cell.length_a   1.000
_cell.length_b   1.000
_cell.length_c   1.000
_cell.angle_alpha   90.00
_cell.angle_beta   90.00
_cell.angle_gamma   90.00
#
_symmetry.space_group_name_H-M   'P 1'
#
loop_
_entity.id
_entity.type
_entity.pdbx_description
1 polymer ?
#
loop_
_entity_poly.entity_id
_entity_poly.type
_entity_poly.pdbx_seq_one_letter_code
_entity_poly.pdbx_strand_id
1 'polypeptide(L)'
;MKTKLTLGLITLLQFIILNCTSIASLPEEPEAPIEPTLKNLSIYEAKLASYALYLETFLVRTKQKFKDSSFPTFTLLDSNVLREEHTLEAVKDNIGHLKHYINNTKPIAISVYKKYSKLKK
;
A
#
# COMPACT_ATOMS: atom_id res chain seq x y z
N MET A 1 29.84 29.21 20.26
CA MET A 1 28.74 28.53 21.01
C MET A 1 27.55 28.17 20.11
N LYS A 2 27.11 29.05 19.18
CA LYS A 2 25.99 28.80 18.26
C LYS A 2 26.15 27.55 17.36
N THR A 3 27.34 27.29 16.84
CA THR A 3 27.63 26.16 15.91
C THR A 3 27.57 24.79 16.57
N LYS A 4 27.94 24.67 17.86
CA LYS A 4 27.82 23.42 18.62
C LYS A 4 26.37 23.10 18.96
N LEU A 5 25.57 24.14 19.22
CA LEU A 5 24.13 24.03 19.47
C LEU A 5 23.37 23.62 18.20
N THR A 6 23.69 24.22 17.04
CA THR A 6 23.08 23.85 15.75
C THR A 6 23.47 22.43 15.33
N LEU A 7 24.73 22.02 15.52
CA LEU A 7 25.17 20.66 15.21
C LEU A 7 24.48 19.62 16.12
N GLY A 8 24.32 19.93 17.42
CA GLY A 8 23.56 19.10 18.35
C GLY A 8 22.07 19.01 18.01
N LEU A 9 21.49 20.09 17.50
CA LEU A 9 20.09 20.10 17.04
C LEU A 9 19.91 19.21 15.80
N ILE A 10 20.84 19.29 14.84
CA ILE A 10 20.82 18.49 13.60
C ILE A 10 20.95 17.01 13.92
N THR A 11 21.89 16.62 14.80
CA THR A 11 22.03 15.22 15.22
C THR A 11 20.80 14.74 15.98
N LEU A 12 20.22 15.55 16.87
CA LEU A 12 18.97 15.21 17.57
C LEU A 12 17.80 14.99 16.59
N LEU A 13 17.64 15.88 15.60
CA LEU A 13 16.64 15.75 14.54
C LEU A 13 16.83 14.46 13.72
N GLN A 14 18.08 14.12 13.37
CA GLN A 14 18.40 12.87 12.68
C GLN A 14 18.02 11.64 13.52
N PHE A 15 18.31 11.65 14.84
CA PHE A 15 17.90 10.57 15.75
C PHE A 15 16.37 10.45 15.87
N ILE A 16 15.63 11.56 15.91
CA ILE A 16 14.16 11.53 15.97
C ILE A 16 13.56 10.92 14.69
N ILE A 17 14.09 11.30 13.53
CA ILE A 17 13.61 10.77 12.23
C ILE A 17 13.93 9.28 12.08
N LEU A 18 15.09 8.82 12.57
CA LEU A 18 15.52 7.42 12.49
C LEU A 18 14.78 6.50 13.47
N ASN A 19 14.24 7.03 14.57
CA ASN A 19 13.51 6.25 15.58
C ASN A 19 12.00 6.12 15.32
N CYS A 20 11.49 6.60 14.17
CA CYS A 20 10.11 6.35 13.76
C CYS A 20 9.91 4.85 13.49
N THR A 21 9.49 4.13 14.53
CA THR A 21 9.23 2.68 14.46
C THR A 21 7.81 2.32 14.03
N SER A 22 6.95 3.32 13.80
CA SER A 22 5.60 3.13 13.26
C SER A 22 5.64 2.73 11.78
N ILE A 23 4.57 2.09 11.32
CA ILE A 23 4.30 1.81 9.91
C ILE A 23 3.09 2.63 9.47
N ALA A 24 2.91 2.79 8.15
CA ALA A 24 1.74 3.47 7.63
C ALA A 24 0.44 2.73 7.99
N SER A 25 -0.65 3.47 8.18
CA SER A 25 -1.98 2.89 8.36
C SER A 25 -2.50 2.31 7.05
N LEU A 26 -3.32 1.27 7.11
CA LEU A 26 -3.96 0.75 5.91
C LEU A 26 -5.13 1.65 5.48
N PRO A 27 -5.24 2.02 4.19
CA PRO A 27 -6.39 2.73 3.66
C PRO A 27 -7.60 1.81 3.55
N GLU A 28 -8.77 2.43 3.42
CA GLU A 28 -10.01 1.72 3.08
C GLU A 28 -10.02 1.33 1.61
N GLU A 29 -10.63 0.18 1.32
CA GLU A 29 -10.79 -0.28 -0.05
C GLU A 29 -11.85 0.56 -0.76
N PRO A 30 -11.63 1.01 -2.00
CA PRO A 30 -12.61 1.81 -2.70
C PRO A 30 -13.90 1.01 -2.94
N GLU A 31 -15.03 1.69 -2.78
CA GLU A 31 -16.35 1.12 -3.04
C GLU A 31 -16.67 1.12 -4.53
N ALA A 32 -17.41 0.10 -4.97
CA ALA A 32 -17.89 0.01 -6.34
C ALA A 32 -18.89 1.15 -6.64
N PRO A 33 -18.90 1.68 -7.87
CA PRO A 33 -19.83 2.73 -8.24
C PRO A 33 -21.27 2.21 -8.27
N ILE A 34 -22.22 3.05 -7.87
CA ILE A 34 -23.66 2.74 -7.94
C ILE A 34 -24.10 2.50 -9.39
N GLU A 35 -23.65 3.37 -10.30
CA GLU A 35 -23.95 3.25 -11.73
C GLU A 35 -22.73 2.74 -12.51
N PRO A 36 -22.82 1.58 -13.18
CA PRO A 36 -21.71 0.94 -13.87
C PRO A 36 -21.48 1.52 -15.28
N THR A 37 -21.44 2.85 -15.40
CA THR A 37 -21.06 3.52 -16.66
C THR A 37 -19.56 3.33 -16.92
N LEU A 38 -19.13 3.39 -18.20
CA LEU A 38 -17.71 3.30 -18.55
C LEU A 38 -16.87 4.30 -17.75
N LYS A 39 -17.32 5.55 -17.64
CA LYS A 39 -16.66 6.59 -16.85
C LYS A 39 -16.51 6.20 -15.38
N ASN A 40 -17.59 5.78 -14.73
CA ASN A 40 -17.57 5.45 -13.30
C ASN A 40 -16.72 4.21 -13.02
N LEU A 41 -16.79 3.20 -13.90
CA LEU A 41 -15.96 2.00 -13.78
C LEU A 41 -14.49 2.30 -14.02
N SER A 42 -14.14 3.19 -14.96
CA SER A 42 -12.75 3.61 -15.17
C SER A 42 -12.18 4.36 -13.97
N ILE A 43 -12.97 5.22 -13.33
CA ILE A 43 -12.59 5.87 -12.07
C ILE A 43 -12.39 4.82 -10.97
N TYR A 44 -13.27 3.83 -10.91
CA TYR A 44 -13.18 2.75 -9.93
C TYR A 44 -11.95 1.85 -10.15
N GLU A 45 -11.66 1.48 -11.38
CA GLU A 45 -10.44 0.76 -11.79
C GLU A 45 -9.18 1.50 -11.33
N ALA A 46 -9.08 2.80 -11.63
CA ALA A 46 -7.93 3.62 -11.21
C ALA A 46 -7.77 3.67 -9.68
N LYS A 47 -8.88 3.75 -8.95
CA LYS A 47 -8.87 3.67 -7.47
C LYS A 47 -8.42 2.29 -6.98
N LEU A 48 -8.88 1.21 -7.59
CA LEU A 48 -8.45 -0.15 -7.27
C LEU A 48 -6.97 -0.37 -7.56
N ALA A 49 -6.47 0.10 -8.71
CA ALA A 49 -5.05 0.04 -9.04
C ALA A 49 -4.19 0.80 -8.02
N SER A 50 -4.62 2.01 -7.64
CA SER A 50 -3.95 2.80 -6.60
C SER A 50 -3.94 2.07 -5.25
N TYR A 51 -5.06 1.45 -4.87
CA TYR A 51 -5.18 0.65 -3.65
C TYR A 51 -4.28 -0.59 -3.67
N ALA A 52 -4.26 -1.33 -4.78
CA ALA A 52 -3.41 -2.50 -4.98
C ALA A 52 -1.92 -2.15 -4.84
N LEU A 53 -1.46 -1.09 -5.50
CA LEU A 53 -0.09 -0.60 -5.40
C LEU A 53 0.26 -0.09 -4.00
N TYR A 54 -0.71 0.49 -3.29
CA TYR A 54 -0.53 0.86 -1.90
C TYR A 54 -0.25 -0.38 -1.04
N LEU A 55 -1.07 -1.43 -1.14
CA LEU A 55 -0.90 -2.66 -0.37
C LEU A 55 0.45 -3.33 -0.66
N GLU A 56 0.84 -3.39 -1.94
CA GLU A 56 2.14 -3.90 -2.34
C GLU A 56 3.28 -3.10 -1.70
N THR A 57 3.25 -1.77 -1.87
CA THR A 57 4.27 -0.87 -1.34
C THR A 57 4.35 -0.99 0.17
N PHE A 58 3.21 -1.04 0.85
CA PHE A 58 3.15 -1.24 2.29
C PHE A 58 3.87 -2.54 2.71
N LEU A 59 3.61 -3.65 2.03
CA LEU A 59 4.25 -4.94 2.33
C LEU A 59 5.75 -4.92 2.04
N VAL A 60 6.16 -4.41 0.88
CA VAL A 60 7.57 -4.29 0.48
C VAL A 60 8.35 -3.43 1.48
N ARG A 61 7.83 -2.25 1.81
CA ARG A 61 8.49 -1.31 2.73
C ARG A 61 8.55 -1.86 4.15
N THR A 62 7.49 -2.54 4.61
CA THR A 62 7.47 -3.15 5.94
C THR A 62 8.45 -4.31 6.04
N LYS A 63 8.51 -5.17 5.01
CA LYS A 63 9.50 -6.25 4.92
C LYS A 63 10.93 -5.72 5.00
N GLN A 64 11.25 -4.70 4.21
CA GLN A 64 12.57 -4.06 4.20
C GLN A 64 12.93 -3.42 5.54
N LYS A 65 11.96 -2.79 6.21
CA LYS A 65 12.14 -2.12 7.50
C LYS A 65 12.48 -3.09 8.63
N PHE A 66 11.75 -4.19 8.74
CA PHE A 66 11.89 -5.12 9.87
C PHE A 66 12.85 -6.28 9.60
N LYS A 67 13.14 -6.62 8.34
CA LYS A 67 14.03 -7.73 7.93
C LYS A 67 13.69 -9.05 8.65
N ASP A 68 12.41 -9.27 8.93
CA ASP A 68 11.91 -10.44 9.64
C ASP A 68 12.00 -11.68 8.72
N SER A 69 12.72 -12.71 9.14
CA SER A 69 12.84 -13.96 8.39
C SER A 69 11.51 -14.72 8.28
N SER A 70 10.57 -14.46 9.20
CA SER A 70 9.20 -14.99 9.21
C SER A 70 8.19 -14.08 8.51
N PHE A 71 8.63 -13.05 7.78
CA PHE A 71 7.72 -12.16 7.07
C PHE A 71 6.89 -12.95 6.05
N PRO A 72 5.56 -12.75 5.99
CA PRO A 72 4.70 -13.53 5.11
C PRO A 72 5.10 -13.35 3.64
N THR A 73 4.97 -14.42 2.86
CA THR A 73 5.18 -14.36 1.41
C THR A 73 3.99 -13.69 0.74
N PHE A 74 4.25 -12.88 -0.27
CA PHE A 74 3.24 -12.23 -1.09
C PHE A 74 3.78 -12.08 -2.52
N THR A 75 2.88 -11.99 -3.48
CA THR A 75 3.19 -11.73 -4.89
C THR A 75 3.04 -10.25 -5.19
N LEU A 76 3.78 -9.76 -6.18
CA LEU A 76 3.58 -8.40 -6.70
C LEU A 76 2.39 -8.40 -7.68
N LEU A 77 1.81 -7.22 -7.88
CA LEU A 77 0.77 -6.99 -8.88
C LEU A 77 1.37 -7.23 -10.27
N ASP A 78 0.83 -8.21 -10.99
CA ASP A 78 1.15 -8.38 -12.41
C ASP A 78 0.31 -7.40 -13.21
N SER A 79 0.94 -6.35 -13.75
CA SER A 79 0.26 -5.38 -14.59
C SER A 79 0.04 -5.86 -16.02
N ASN A 80 0.70 -6.94 -16.46
CA ASN A 80 0.60 -7.42 -17.84
C ASN A 80 -0.74 -8.10 -18.15
N VAL A 81 -1.51 -8.47 -17.11
CA VAL A 81 -2.87 -9.01 -17.26
C VAL A 81 -3.90 -7.91 -17.49
N LEU A 82 -3.51 -6.64 -17.34
CA LEU A 82 -4.41 -5.51 -17.55
C LEU A 82 -4.44 -5.14 -19.03
N ARG A 83 -5.66 -5.01 -19.55
CA ARG A 83 -5.96 -4.60 -20.92
C ARG A 83 -5.75 -3.10 -21.07
N GLU A 84 -5.13 -2.69 -22.16
CA GLU A 84 -4.90 -1.27 -22.47
C GLU A 84 -6.14 -0.60 -23.09
N GLU A 85 -7.11 -1.39 -23.58
CA GLU A 85 -8.29 -0.85 -24.24
C GLU A 85 -9.22 -0.13 -23.27
N HIS A 86 -9.76 1.02 -23.68
CA HIS A 86 -10.71 1.80 -22.90
C HIS A 86 -12.17 1.47 -23.23
N THR A 87 -12.53 0.18 -23.13
CA THR A 87 -13.91 -0.31 -23.37
C THR A 87 -14.55 -0.80 -22.09
N LEU A 88 -15.89 -0.90 -22.07
CA LEU A 88 -16.62 -1.37 -20.88
C LEU A 88 -16.23 -2.80 -20.48
N GLU A 89 -15.95 -3.66 -21.45
CA GLU A 89 -15.50 -5.03 -21.22
C GLU A 89 -14.08 -5.05 -20.63
N ALA A 90 -13.14 -4.36 -21.28
CA ALA A 90 -11.75 -4.29 -20.82
C ALA A 90 -11.63 -3.73 -19.39
N VAL A 91 -12.37 -2.66 -19.08
CA VAL A 91 -12.39 -2.07 -17.74
C VAL A 91 -12.97 -3.06 -16.70
N LYS A 92 -14.01 -3.83 -17.05
CA LYS A 92 -14.56 -4.85 -16.15
C LYS A 92 -13.58 -5.99 -15.91
N ASP A 93 -12.87 -6.44 -16.94
CA ASP A 93 -11.84 -7.46 -16.83
C ASP A 93 -10.69 -6.99 -15.94
N ASN A 94 -10.20 -5.78 -16.16
CA ASN A 94 -9.16 -5.14 -15.34
C ASN A 94 -9.58 -5.03 -13.88
N ILE A 95 -10.81 -4.57 -13.61
CA ILE A 95 -11.39 -4.56 -12.26
C ILE A 95 -11.37 -5.97 -11.65
N GLY A 96 -11.73 -7.00 -12.42
CA GLY A 96 -11.68 -8.40 -11.99
C GLY A 96 -10.27 -8.82 -11.55
N HIS A 97 -9.26 -8.55 -12.37
CA HIS A 97 -7.86 -8.84 -12.08
C HIS A 97 -7.36 -8.09 -10.83
N LEU A 98 -7.66 -6.79 -10.72
CA LEU A 98 -7.30 -5.97 -9.57
C LEU A 98 -7.95 -6.49 -8.28
N LYS A 99 -9.24 -6.81 -8.31
CA LYS A 99 -9.96 -7.37 -7.16
C LYS A 99 -9.40 -8.73 -6.75
N HIS A 100 -9.05 -9.58 -7.71
CA HIS A 100 -8.41 -10.86 -7.41
C HIS A 100 -7.09 -10.66 -6.64
N TYR A 101 -6.22 -9.78 -7.13
CA TYR A 101 -4.98 -9.43 -6.44
C TYR A 101 -5.23 -8.85 -5.05
N ILE A 102 -6.16 -7.90 -4.92
CA ILE A 102 -6.52 -7.27 -3.64
C ILE A 102 -7.03 -8.31 -2.63
N ASN A 103 -7.90 -9.22 -3.05
CA ASN A 103 -8.46 -10.27 -2.19
C ASN A 103 -7.38 -11.18 -1.60
N ASN A 104 -6.31 -11.46 -2.36
CA ASN A 104 -5.19 -12.27 -1.90
C ASN A 104 -4.23 -11.46 -1.00
N THR A 105 -4.03 -10.18 -1.31
CA THR A 105 -2.98 -9.35 -0.68
C THR A 105 -3.45 -8.64 0.59
N LYS A 106 -4.70 -8.14 0.60
CA LYS A 106 -5.28 -7.37 1.71
C LYS A 106 -5.26 -8.11 3.05
N PRO A 107 -5.61 -9.41 3.16
CA PRO A 107 -5.52 -10.14 4.42
C PRO A 107 -4.08 -10.20 4.96
N ILE A 108 -3.09 -10.33 4.08
CA ILE A 108 -1.67 -10.33 4.44
C ILE A 108 -1.28 -8.95 4.98
N ALA A 109 -1.64 -7.89 4.27
CA ALA A 109 -1.37 -6.51 4.70
C ALA A 109 -2.01 -6.21 6.07
N ILE A 110 -3.24 -6.65 6.32
CA ILE A 110 -3.92 -6.51 7.63
C ILE A 110 -3.16 -7.27 8.72
N SER A 111 -2.73 -8.50 8.45
CA SER A 111 -1.96 -9.30 9.42
C SER A 111 -0.62 -8.64 9.76
N VAL A 112 0.11 -8.19 8.73
CA VAL A 112 1.36 -7.42 8.87
C VAL A 112 1.10 -6.13 9.66
N TYR A 113 0.05 -5.39 9.32
CA TYR A 113 -0.31 -4.18 10.05
C TYR A 113 -0.55 -4.47 11.52
N LYS A 114 -1.34 -5.49 11.87
CA LYS A 114 -1.57 -5.89 13.26
C LYS A 114 -0.29 -6.30 14.00
N LYS A 115 0.64 -7.00 13.33
CA LYS A 115 1.90 -7.46 13.93
C LYS A 115 2.89 -6.31 14.19
N TYR A 116 3.02 -5.38 13.25
CA TYR A 116 4.09 -4.37 13.26
C TYR A 116 3.62 -2.95 13.58
N SER A 117 2.31 -2.65 13.51
CA SER A 117 1.79 -1.40 14.08
C SER A 117 1.90 -1.52 15.60
N LYS A 118 2.78 -0.73 16.19
CA LYS A 118 3.09 -0.74 17.62
C LYS A 118 1.95 -0.19 18.50
N LEU A 119 0.70 -0.52 18.20
CA LEU A 119 -0.38 -0.45 19.17
C LEU A 119 -0.39 -1.76 19.95
N LYS A 120 0.69 -2.01 20.71
CA LYS A 120 0.54 -2.78 21.95
C LYS A 120 -0.34 -1.90 22.83
N LYS A 121 -1.60 -2.30 23.03
CA LYS A 121 -2.37 -1.80 24.17
C LYS A 121 -1.63 -2.14 25.46
#